data_AF-A0A7R9B8I3-F1
#
_entry.id   AF-A0A7R9B8I3-F1
#
_cell.length_a   1.000
_cell.length_b   1.000
_cell.length_c   1.000
_cell.angle_alpha   90.00
_cell.angle_beta   90.00
_cell.angle_gamma   90.00
#
_symmetry.space_group_name_H-M   'P 1'
#
loop_
_entity.id
_entity.type
_entity.pdbx_description
1 polymer ?
#
loop_
_entity_poly.entity_id
_entity_poly.type
_entity_poly.pdbx_seq_one_letter_code
_entity_poly.pdbx_strand_id
1 'polypeptide(L)'
;MEYMCVENTRKLLSEVELSRCSLDELLGRLKKRLLQIHDTVRFRTAIPTIQVYVMDHTDNEVLKMMLGDAEVLTDADRLEASMGQTIHRRKTINCGVVDPSVVADFDRIPLQYLGFCAWTFVEGRGALIPANQNMGVLRWNGNYYAFSSPDAAYQFDQDPEK
;
A
#
# COMPACT_ATOMS: atom_id res chain seq x y z
N MET A 1 3.30 -10.99 59.05
CA MET A 1 3.92 -10.54 57.78
C MET A 1 3.37 -11.31 56.57
N GLU A 2 3.19 -12.63 56.64
CA GLU A 2 2.67 -13.44 55.52
C GLU A 2 1.25 -13.08 55.06
N TYR A 3 0.30 -12.80 55.97
CA TYR A 3 -1.08 -12.44 55.61
C TYR A 3 -1.18 -11.20 54.71
N MET A 4 -0.32 -10.20 54.95
CA MET A 4 -0.32 -8.95 54.19
C MET A 4 0.24 -9.12 52.76
N CYS A 5 1.06 -10.15 52.55
CA CYS A 5 1.65 -10.47 51.25
C CYS A 5 0.62 -11.16 50.33
N VAL A 6 -0.22 -12.03 50.90
CA VAL A 6 -1.29 -12.75 50.17
C VAL A 6 -2.42 -11.80 49.75
N GLU A 7 -2.75 -10.80 50.57
CA GLU A 7 -3.75 -9.78 50.24
C GLU A 7 -3.31 -8.91 49.04
N ASN A 8 -2.03 -8.55 49.00
CA ASN A 8 -1.44 -7.72 47.95
C ASN A 8 -1.34 -8.46 46.60
N THR A 9 -0.98 -9.74 46.61
CA THR A 9 -0.94 -10.54 45.38
C THR A 9 -2.33 -10.73 44.79
N ARG A 10 -3.38 -10.89 45.63
CA ARG A 10 -4.76 -11.02 45.18
C ARG A 10 -5.29 -9.72 44.54
N LYS A 11 -4.93 -8.57 45.11
CA LYS A 11 -5.25 -7.25 44.52
C LYS A 11 -4.57 -7.03 43.18
N LEU A 12 -3.27 -7.33 43.08
CA LEU A 12 -2.53 -7.21 41.82
C LEU A 12 -3.11 -8.14 40.74
N LEU A 13 -3.52 -9.36 41.10
CA LEU A 13 -4.16 -10.28 40.16
C LEU A 13 -5.48 -9.69 39.61
N SER A 14 -6.30 -9.13 40.50
CA SER A 14 -7.55 -8.44 40.13
C SER A 14 -7.30 -7.26 39.19
N GLU A 15 -6.27 -6.45 39.44
CA GLU A 15 -5.93 -5.31 38.57
C GLU A 15 -5.46 -5.76 37.18
N VAL A 16 -4.66 -6.82 37.12
CA VAL A 16 -4.22 -7.42 35.85
C VAL A 16 -5.41 -7.97 35.06
N GLU A 17 -6.35 -8.64 35.72
CA GLU A 17 -7.57 -9.15 35.07
C GLU A 17 -8.47 -8.03 34.54
N LEU A 18 -8.63 -6.95 35.31
CA LEU A 18 -9.38 -5.77 34.88
C LEU A 18 -8.72 -5.08 33.68
N SER A 19 -7.39 -4.95 33.71
CA SER A 19 -6.63 -4.38 32.59
C SER A 19 -6.78 -5.21 31.32
N ARG A 20 -6.71 -6.55 31.43
CA ARG A 20 -6.97 -7.47 30.31
C ARG A 20 -8.36 -7.25 29.72
N CYS A 21 -9.40 -7.19 30.55
CA CYS A 21 -10.77 -6.96 30.08
C CYS A 21 -10.91 -5.62 29.33
N SER A 22 -10.27 -4.56 29.84
CA SER A 22 -10.26 -3.25 29.18
C SER A 22 -9.55 -3.28 27.82
N LEU A 23 -8.42 -3.98 27.72
CA LEU A 23 -7.71 -4.17 26.46
C LEU A 23 -8.56 -4.94 25.45
N ASP A 24 -9.22 -6.03 25.85
CA ASP A 24 -10.09 -6.82 24.98
C ASP A 24 -11.25 -5.98 24.42
N GLU A 25 -11.86 -5.13 25.26
CA GLU A 25 -12.92 -4.23 24.84
C GLU A 25 -12.42 -3.19 23.82
N LEU A 26 -11.27 -2.56 24.07
CA LEU A 26 -10.65 -1.62 23.14
C LEU A 26 -10.28 -2.28 21.80
N LEU A 27 -9.74 -3.49 21.84
CA LEU A 27 -9.37 -4.28 20.66
C LEU A 27 -10.62 -4.65 19.84
N GLY A 28 -11.72 -5.02 20.51
CA GLY A 28 -13.01 -5.26 19.89
C GLY A 28 -13.55 -4.02 19.17
N ARG A 29 -13.48 -2.85 19.83
CA ARG A 29 -13.89 -1.56 19.25
C ARG A 29 -13.03 -1.16 18.05
N LEU A 30 -11.72 -1.35 18.13
CA LEU A 30 -10.79 -1.07 17.02
C LEU A 30 -11.10 -1.95 15.81
N LYS A 31 -11.24 -3.27 16.01
CA LYS A 31 -11.62 -4.22 14.95
C LYS A 31 -12.92 -3.83 14.28
N LYS A 32 -13.93 -3.45 15.06
CA LYS A 32 -15.23 -2.99 14.53
C LYS A 32 -15.08 -1.74 13.66
N ARG A 33 -14.28 -0.76 14.09
CA ARG A 33 -14.03 0.45 13.28
C ARG A 33 -13.25 0.14 12.01
N LEU A 34 -12.25 -0.75 12.06
CA LEU A 34 -11.47 -1.14 10.89
C LEU A 34 -12.37 -1.81 9.82
N LEU A 35 -13.27 -2.71 10.26
CA LEU A 35 -14.26 -3.35 9.38
C LEU A 35 -15.23 -2.32 8.78
N GLN A 36 -15.72 -1.38 9.58
CA GLN A 36 -16.59 -0.30 9.09
C GLN A 36 -15.91 0.55 8.02
N ILE A 37 -14.63 0.89 8.22
CA ILE A 37 -13.83 1.62 7.23
C ILE A 37 -13.70 0.79 5.97
N HIS A 38 -13.27 -0.47 6.10
CA HIS A 38 -13.13 -1.40 4.98
C HIS A 38 -14.42 -1.48 4.16
N ASP A 39 -15.57 -1.70 4.79
CA ASP A 39 -16.85 -1.81 4.08
C ASP A 39 -17.30 -0.49 3.46
N THR A 40 -16.97 0.65 4.10
CA THR A 40 -17.27 1.98 3.56
C THR A 40 -16.47 2.28 2.29
N VAL A 41 -15.20 1.85 2.23
CA VAL A 41 -14.34 2.08 1.05
C VAL A 41 -14.45 0.98 0.00
N ARG A 42 -14.98 -0.20 0.36
CA ARG A 42 -15.12 -1.39 -0.51
C ARG A 42 -15.88 -1.12 -1.82
N PHE A 43 -16.82 -0.18 -1.83
CA PHE A 43 -17.68 0.10 -2.99
C PHE A 43 -17.62 1.56 -3.48
N ARG A 44 -16.81 2.41 -2.84
CA ARG A 44 -16.58 3.79 -3.29
C ARG A 44 -15.25 3.84 -4.03
N THR A 45 -15.26 3.46 -5.30
CA THR A 45 -14.20 3.88 -6.22
C THR A 45 -14.07 5.41 -6.16
N ALA A 46 -12.86 5.86 -5.84
CA ALA A 46 -12.39 7.25 -5.82
C ALA A 46 -13.01 8.17 -4.75
N ILE A 47 -12.21 8.50 -3.74
CA ILE A 47 -12.39 9.72 -2.95
C ILE A 47 -12.31 10.92 -3.92
N PRO A 48 -13.32 11.80 -4.00
CA PRO A 48 -13.19 13.05 -4.74
C PRO A 48 -12.08 13.89 -4.12
N THR A 49 -11.00 14.10 -4.87
CA THR A 49 -9.72 14.70 -4.44
C THR A 49 -9.79 16.19 -4.08
N ILE A 50 -10.98 16.78 -3.96
CA ILE A 50 -11.12 18.24 -3.95
C ILE A 50 -10.71 18.88 -2.63
N GLN A 51 -10.65 18.13 -1.51
CA GLN A 51 -10.05 18.59 -0.26
C GLN A 51 -9.84 17.41 0.69
N VAL A 52 -8.67 16.76 0.62
CA VAL A 52 -8.23 15.88 1.70
C VAL A 52 -7.73 16.78 2.83
N TYR A 53 -8.59 17.04 3.81
CA TYR A 53 -8.14 17.57 5.09
C TYR A 53 -7.37 16.45 5.78
N VAL A 54 -6.04 16.57 5.80
CA VAL A 54 -5.19 15.71 6.64
C VAL A 54 -5.56 16.05 8.08
N MET A 55 -6.43 15.25 8.67
CA MET A 55 -6.69 15.28 10.10
C MET A 55 -5.44 14.71 10.78
N ASP A 56 -4.53 15.60 11.17
CA ASP A 56 -3.34 15.27 11.97
C ASP A 56 -3.77 14.90 13.40
N HIS A 57 -4.42 13.76 13.54
CA HIS A 57 -4.90 13.21 14.81
C HIS A 57 -4.15 11.93 15.19
N THR A 58 -3.18 11.54 14.39
CA THR A 58 -2.34 10.39 14.63
C THR A 58 -1.22 10.78 15.58
N ASP A 59 -1.23 10.17 16.77
CA ASP A 59 -0.12 10.25 17.70
C ASP A 59 1.14 9.69 17.02
N ASN A 60 2.11 10.57 16.77
CA ASN A 60 3.35 10.24 16.07
C ASN A 60 4.13 9.13 16.79
N GLU A 61 3.99 8.98 18.11
CA GLU A 61 4.63 7.90 18.86
C GLU A 61 4.01 6.53 18.54
N VAL A 62 2.68 6.48 18.37
CA VAL A 62 1.99 5.24 17.97
C VAL A 62 2.35 4.86 16.55
N LEU A 63 2.40 5.84 15.63
CA LEU A 63 2.88 5.60 14.26
C LEU A 63 4.32 5.07 14.25
N LYS A 64 5.20 5.69 15.04
CA LYS A 64 6.59 5.26 15.17
C LYS A 64 6.72 3.85 15.75
N MET A 65 5.91 3.49 16.74
CA MET A 65 5.86 2.12 17.28
C MET A 65 5.39 1.10 16.24
N MET A 66 4.45 1.46 15.35
CA MET A 66 3.95 0.57 14.30
C MET A 66 4.90 0.43 13.11
N LEU A 67 5.57 1.52 12.73
CA LEU A 67 6.52 1.56 11.61
C LEU A 67 7.91 1.05 12.00
N GLY A 68 8.27 1.10 13.29
CA GLY A 68 9.60 0.77 13.77
C GLY A 68 10.65 1.69 13.14
N ASP A 69 11.70 1.09 12.57
CA ASP A 69 12.77 1.80 11.85
C ASP A 69 12.47 1.94 10.34
N ALA A 70 11.26 1.58 9.88
CA ALA A 70 10.92 1.67 8.47
C ALA A 70 10.77 3.13 8.03
N GLU A 71 11.54 3.52 7.02
CA GLU A 71 11.42 4.81 6.37
C GLU A 71 10.17 4.83 5.47
N VAL A 72 9.27 5.79 5.74
CA VAL A 72 8.06 5.98 4.93
C VAL A 72 8.40 6.90 3.76
N LEU A 73 8.53 6.31 2.58
CA LEU A 73 8.75 7.05 1.34
C LEU A 73 7.49 7.79 0.90
N THR A 74 7.66 8.99 0.38
CA THR A 74 6.60 9.71 -0.33
C THR A 74 6.42 9.17 -1.75
N ASP A 75 5.34 9.58 -2.43
CA ASP A 75 5.17 9.27 -3.86
C ASP A 75 6.30 9.85 -4.72
N ALA A 76 6.82 11.02 -4.35
CA ALA A 76 7.94 11.65 -5.05
C ALA A 76 9.22 10.82 -4.88
N ASP A 77 9.53 10.39 -3.66
CA ASP A 77 10.73 9.58 -3.38
C ASP A 77 10.68 8.24 -4.12
N ARG A 78 9.51 7.61 -4.18
CA ARG A 78 9.29 6.37 -4.95
C ARG A 78 9.55 6.58 -6.45
N LEU A 79 9.10 7.68 -7.01
CA LEU A 79 9.33 8.00 -8.42
C LEU A 79 10.80 8.31 -8.69
N GLU A 80 11.46 9.06 -7.81
CA GLU A 80 12.89 9.39 -7.92
C GLU A 80 13.75 8.12 -7.89
N ALA A 81 13.43 7.15 -7.01
CA ALA A 81 14.13 5.87 -6.94
C ALA A 81 14.06 5.04 -8.24
N SER A 82 13.03 5.27 -9.06
CA SER A 82 12.86 4.59 -10.36
C SER A 82 13.39 5.42 -11.54
N MET A 83 13.92 6.62 -11.31
CA MET A 83 14.39 7.50 -12.36
C MET A 83 15.59 6.88 -13.12
N GLY A 84 15.57 6.98 -14.44
CA GLY A 84 16.62 6.43 -15.30
C GLY A 84 16.59 4.91 -15.50
N GLN A 85 15.66 4.20 -14.86
CA GLN A 85 15.41 2.79 -15.15
C GLN A 85 14.63 2.65 -16.47
N THR A 86 14.74 1.49 -17.11
CA THR A 86 14.02 1.23 -18.37
C THR A 86 13.58 -0.22 -18.44
N ILE A 87 12.36 -0.44 -18.90
CA ILE A 87 11.83 -1.76 -19.22
C ILE A 87 12.43 -2.18 -20.55
N HIS A 88 13.37 -3.11 -20.52
CA HIS A 88 14.00 -3.59 -21.73
C HIS A 88 13.16 -4.65 -22.41
N ARG A 89 13.12 -4.59 -23.74
CA ARG A 89 12.56 -5.66 -24.55
C ARG A 89 13.45 -6.91 -24.44
N ARG A 90 13.03 -7.91 -23.64
CA ARG A 90 13.69 -9.22 -23.62
C ARG A 90 13.08 -10.12 -24.70
N LYS A 91 13.86 -11.06 -25.24
CA LYS A 91 13.41 -12.05 -26.26
C LYS A 91 12.21 -12.90 -25.81
N THR A 92 11.94 -12.95 -24.51
CA THR A 92 10.91 -13.78 -23.85
C THR A 92 9.69 -13.00 -23.37
N ILE A 93 9.57 -11.70 -23.66
CA ILE A 93 8.41 -10.92 -23.21
C ILE A 93 7.19 -11.22 -24.09
N ASN A 94 6.09 -11.61 -23.45
CA ASN A 94 4.80 -11.86 -24.12
C ASN A 94 4.04 -10.57 -24.41
N CYS A 95 4.19 -9.58 -23.52
CA CYS A 95 3.60 -8.25 -23.64
C CYS A 95 4.40 -7.33 -24.59
N GLY A 96 3.73 -6.41 -25.28
CA GLY A 96 4.42 -5.43 -26.11
C GLY A 96 5.05 -4.33 -25.27
N VAL A 97 6.38 -4.21 -25.22
CA VAL A 97 7.03 -3.04 -24.59
C VAL A 97 6.87 -1.80 -25.48
N VAL A 98 6.42 -0.69 -24.90
CA VAL A 98 6.30 0.61 -25.57
C VAL A 98 7.27 1.58 -24.91
N ASP A 99 8.18 2.12 -25.72
CA ASP A 99 9.24 3.04 -25.27
C ASP A 99 8.78 4.50 -25.47
N PRO A 100 8.90 5.37 -24.45
CA PRO A 100 8.56 6.78 -24.54
C PRO A 100 9.35 7.53 -25.61
N SER A 101 10.58 7.09 -25.91
CA SER A 101 11.46 7.73 -26.89
C SER A 101 11.04 7.47 -28.33
N VAL A 102 10.18 6.47 -28.57
CA VAL A 102 9.79 6.02 -29.92
C VAL A 102 8.42 6.53 -30.32
N VAL A 103 7.54 6.84 -29.35
CA VAL A 103 6.15 7.21 -29.60
C VAL A 103 5.97 8.72 -29.37
N ALA A 104 5.61 9.46 -30.42
CA ALA A 104 5.50 10.92 -30.38
C ALA A 104 4.45 11.44 -29.37
N ASP A 105 3.36 10.70 -29.16
CA ASP A 105 2.28 11.04 -28.22
C ASP A 105 2.25 10.10 -27.00
N PHE A 106 3.42 9.69 -26.50
CA PHE A 106 3.51 8.72 -25.41
C PHE A 106 2.76 9.16 -24.15
N ASP A 107 2.85 10.44 -23.78
CA ASP A 107 2.17 11.01 -22.60
C ASP A 107 0.64 10.98 -22.70
N ARG A 108 0.09 10.72 -23.89
CA ARG A 108 -1.37 10.63 -24.14
C ARG A 108 -1.87 9.19 -24.20
N ILE A 109 -1.00 8.21 -24.02
CA ILE A 109 -1.41 6.81 -23.99
C ILE A 109 -2.38 6.62 -22.81
N PRO A 110 -3.57 6.04 -23.04
CA PRO A 110 -4.54 5.80 -21.97
C PRO A 110 -4.04 4.65 -21.08
N LEU A 111 -3.37 5.00 -19.98
CA LEU A 111 -2.90 4.05 -19.00
C LEU A 111 -4.08 3.46 -18.21
N GLN A 112 -4.05 2.15 -18.06
CA GLN A 112 -4.90 1.47 -17.09
C GLN A 112 -4.52 1.89 -15.67
N TYR A 113 -5.50 1.77 -14.78
CA TYR A 113 -5.34 2.07 -13.37
C TYR A 113 -4.80 3.48 -13.09
N LEU A 114 -5.11 4.45 -13.95
CA LEU A 114 -4.74 5.87 -13.78
C LEU A 114 -3.23 6.10 -13.59
N GLY A 115 -2.38 5.22 -14.12
CA GLY A 115 -0.92 5.34 -13.99
C GLY A 115 -0.35 4.83 -12.66
N PHE A 116 -1.11 4.03 -11.90
CA PHE A 116 -0.55 3.23 -10.80
C PHE A 116 0.08 1.93 -11.32
N CYS A 117 0.98 1.36 -10.52
CA CYS A 117 1.66 0.12 -10.85
C CYS A 117 0.65 -1.04 -10.95
N ALA A 118 0.53 -1.64 -12.14
CA ALA A 118 -0.44 -2.71 -12.37
C ALA A 118 -0.18 -3.95 -11.49
N TRP A 119 1.10 -4.29 -11.27
CA TRP A 119 1.52 -5.47 -10.52
C TRP A 119 1.19 -5.39 -9.02
N THR A 120 1.25 -4.19 -8.42
CA THR A 120 1.06 -4.03 -6.96
C THR A 120 -0.40 -4.17 -6.53
N PHE A 121 -1.36 -4.10 -7.45
CA PHE A 121 -2.75 -4.38 -7.10
C PHE A 121 -2.95 -5.81 -6.62
N VAL A 122 -2.29 -6.78 -7.26
CA VAL A 122 -2.41 -8.19 -6.92
C VAL A 122 -1.37 -8.57 -5.87
N GLU A 123 -0.08 -8.37 -6.17
CA GLU A 123 1.01 -8.82 -5.30
C GLU A 123 1.23 -7.92 -4.09
N GLY A 124 0.98 -6.62 -4.26
CA GLY A 124 1.07 -5.61 -3.20
C GLY A 124 -0.17 -5.55 -2.31
N ARG A 125 -1.09 -6.54 -2.39
CA ARG A 125 -2.33 -6.61 -1.59
C ARG A 125 -3.20 -5.36 -1.72
N GLY A 126 -3.32 -4.83 -2.94
CA GLY A 126 -4.12 -3.63 -3.25
C GLY A 126 -3.41 -2.31 -2.98
N ALA A 127 -2.10 -2.31 -2.73
CA ALA A 127 -1.34 -1.07 -2.56
C ALA A 127 -1.30 -0.24 -3.85
N LEU A 128 -1.69 1.04 -3.72
CA LEU A 128 -1.56 2.04 -4.76
C LEU A 128 -0.15 2.60 -4.76
N ILE A 129 0.70 2.10 -5.65
CA ILE A 129 2.08 2.56 -5.81
C ILE A 129 2.18 3.33 -7.13
N PRO A 130 2.66 4.59 -7.14
CA PRO A 130 2.80 5.36 -8.36
C PRO A 130 3.74 4.64 -9.33
N ALA A 131 3.35 4.57 -10.61
CA ALA A 131 4.22 4.03 -11.65
C ALA A 131 5.05 5.14 -12.29
N ASN A 132 6.21 4.76 -12.85
CA ASN A 132 7.04 5.66 -13.64
C ASN A 132 6.95 5.30 -15.12
N GLN A 133 6.12 6.03 -15.86
CA GLN A 133 5.92 5.82 -17.30
C GLN A 133 7.17 6.06 -18.14
N ASN A 134 8.14 6.83 -17.64
CA ASN A 134 9.39 7.11 -18.37
C ASN A 134 10.28 5.86 -18.49
N MET A 135 10.00 4.81 -17.70
CA MET A 135 10.66 3.51 -17.87
C MET A 135 10.12 2.74 -19.09
N GLY A 136 9.03 3.20 -19.71
CA GLY A 136 8.24 2.44 -20.67
C GLY A 136 7.01 1.81 -20.03
N VAL A 137 6.11 1.33 -20.88
CA VAL A 137 4.86 0.67 -20.48
C VAL A 137 4.70 -0.65 -21.21
N LEU A 138 3.97 -1.59 -20.59
CA LEU A 138 3.60 -2.85 -21.23
C LEU A 138 2.23 -2.73 -21.87
N ARG A 139 2.12 -3.19 -23.11
CA ARG A 139 0.87 -3.36 -23.84
C ARG A 139 0.42 -4.81 -23.74
N TRP A 140 -0.76 -5.02 -23.18
CA TRP A 140 -1.38 -6.34 -23.05
C TRP A 140 -2.89 -6.24 -23.30
N ASN A 141 -3.43 -7.18 -24.09
CA ASN A 141 -4.85 -7.24 -24.46
C ASN A 141 -5.46 -5.88 -24.92
N GLY A 142 -4.70 -5.13 -25.73
CA GLY A 142 -5.14 -3.82 -26.23
C GLY A 142 -5.03 -2.65 -25.24
N ASN A 143 -4.65 -2.93 -23.98
CA ASN A 143 -4.49 -1.96 -22.92
C ASN A 143 -3.01 -1.68 -22.62
N TYR A 144 -2.74 -0.58 -21.91
CA TYR A 144 -1.41 -0.11 -21.55
C TYR A 144 -1.26 -0.04 -20.03
N TYR A 145 -0.18 -0.60 -19.51
CA TYR A 145 0.07 -0.75 -18.07
C TYR A 145 1.43 -0.16 -17.72
N ALA A 146 1.47 0.64 -16.66
CA ALA A 146 2.69 1.22 -16.12
C ALA A 146 3.12 0.49 -14.83
N PHE A 147 4.40 0.61 -14.48
CA PHE A 147 5.00 -0.12 -13.36
C PHE A 147 5.88 0.80 -12.50
N SER A 148 6.03 0.44 -11.22
CA SER A 148 6.92 1.12 -10.27
C SER A 148 8.38 0.71 -10.42
N SER A 149 8.66 -0.40 -11.09
CA SER A 149 10.01 -0.88 -11.39
C SER A 149 10.00 -1.81 -12.62
N PRO A 150 11.16 -2.04 -13.27
CA PRO A 150 11.28 -3.04 -14.32
C PRO A 150 10.93 -4.45 -13.84
N ASP A 151 11.29 -4.80 -12.61
CA ASP A 151 11.00 -6.13 -12.05
C ASP A 151 9.50 -6.38 -11.91
N ALA A 152 8.73 -5.38 -11.48
CA ALA A 152 7.27 -5.48 -11.44
C ALA A 152 6.68 -5.72 -12.84
N ALA A 153 7.22 -5.04 -13.86
CA ALA A 153 6.83 -5.26 -15.25
C ALA A 153 7.16 -6.69 -15.72
N TYR A 154 8.36 -7.20 -15.41
CA TYR A 154 8.78 -8.55 -15.79
C TYR A 154 7.99 -9.64 -15.06
N GLN A 155 7.48 -9.37 -13.86
CA GLN A 155 6.62 -10.31 -13.15
C GLN A 155 5.19 -10.30 -13.69
N PHE A 156 4.65 -9.11 -14.00
CA PHE A 156 3.37 -9.00 -14.68
C PHE A 156 3.37 -9.71 -16.03
N ASP A 157 4.46 -9.60 -16.80
CA ASP A 157 4.59 -10.24 -18.11
C ASP A 157 4.55 -11.78 -18.08
N GLN A 158 4.92 -12.40 -16.94
CA GLN A 158 4.88 -13.86 -16.77
C GLN A 158 3.46 -14.40 -16.70
N ASP A 159 2.54 -13.64 -16.09
CA ASP A 159 1.14 -14.03 -15.93
C ASP A 159 0.23 -12.78 -15.84
N PRO A 160 -0.06 -12.14 -16.98
CA PRO A 160 -0.83 -10.88 -17.02
C PRO A 160 -2.35 -11.06 -16.79
N GLU A 161 -2.85 -12.30 -16.72
CA GLU A 161 -4.28 -12.59 -16.45
C GLU A 161 -4.62 -12.72 -14.96
N LYS A 162 -3.60 -12.75 -14.10
CA LYS A 162 -3.73 -12.92 -12.66
C LYS A 162 -4.52 -11.80 -11.98
#